data_AF-A0A962L7C1-F1
#
_entry.id   AF-A0A962L7C1-F1
#
_cell.length_a   1.000
_cell.length_b   1.000
_cell.length_c   1.000
_cell.angle_alpha   90.00
_cell.angle_beta   90.00
_cell.angle_gamma   90.00
#
_symmetry.space_group_name_H-M   'P 1'
#
loop_
_entity.id
_entity.type
_entity.pdbx_description
1 polymer ?
#
loop_
_entity_poly.entity_id
_entity_poly.type
_entity_poly.pdbx_seq_one_letter_code
_entity_poly.pdbx_strand_id
1 'polypeptide(L)'
;VLKTMNDRFGIVHGHMETVHAYTDDQNLHDNIHSKERRGRSAPLNMVLTESNATSSIGKLLPELAGKLTGNSIRVPVPNVSMAILHLTLEQEHTREEVNEFLRDVSLNSSMQRQIGFTVSNEVVSSDFIGDRHAGIVDSHATIVDGRQVVLYVWYDNEFGYTCQVVRVGQKMAGIQYPVIPARPVNDPAVDAAAKKVASIKARSA
;
A
#
# COMPACT_ATOMS: atom_id res chain seq x y z
N VAL A 1 0.33 5.17 -1.65
CA VAL A 1 -1.04 5.43 -2.11
C VAL A 1 -1.84 6.23 -1.07
N LEU A 2 -2.16 5.70 0.11
CA LEU A 2 -2.91 6.46 1.14
C LEU A 2 -2.32 7.84 1.45
N LYS A 3 -1.00 7.93 1.67
CA LYS A 3 -0.31 9.19 1.91
C LYS A 3 -0.49 10.19 0.75
N THR A 4 -0.26 9.75 -0.48
CA THR A 4 -0.35 10.61 -1.67
C THR A 4 -1.78 11.08 -1.91
N MET A 5 -2.77 10.22 -1.67
CA MET A 5 -4.19 10.58 -1.73
C MET A 5 -4.57 11.60 -0.66
N ASN A 6 -4.13 11.40 0.59
CA ASN A 6 -4.40 12.35 1.66
C ASN A 6 -3.75 13.72 1.41
N ASP A 7 -2.50 13.74 0.95
CA ASP A 7 -1.78 14.99 0.72
C ASP A 7 -2.36 15.82 -0.42
N ARG A 8 -2.91 15.17 -1.46
CA ARG A 8 -3.48 15.83 -2.63
C ARG A 8 -4.96 16.19 -2.46
N PHE A 9 -5.77 15.28 -1.93
CA PHE A 9 -7.22 15.38 -1.95
C PHE A 9 -7.88 15.50 -0.56
N GLY A 10 -7.12 15.24 0.51
CA GLY A 10 -7.63 15.20 1.88
C GLY A 10 -8.55 14.00 2.12
N ILE A 11 -8.24 13.16 3.12
CA ILE A 11 -9.11 12.05 3.50
C ILE A 11 -9.91 12.42 4.76
N VAL A 12 -11.24 12.37 4.63
CA VAL A 12 -12.19 12.60 5.72
C VAL A 12 -12.41 11.31 6.52
N HIS A 13 -12.70 10.22 5.81
CA HIS A 13 -12.88 8.88 6.38
C HIS A 13 -12.49 7.83 5.34
N GLY A 14 -12.20 6.61 5.78
CA GLY A 14 -11.99 5.52 4.85
C GLY A 14 -12.12 4.14 5.47
N HIS A 15 -12.33 3.16 4.60
CA HIS A 15 -12.31 1.75 4.91
C HIS A 15 -11.27 1.07 4.01
N MET A 16 -10.41 0.26 4.62
CA MET A 16 -9.39 -0.51 3.92
C MET A 16 -9.64 -2.00 4.12
N GLU A 17 -9.92 -2.70 3.03
CA GLU A 17 -10.03 -4.15 3.02
C GLU A 17 -8.82 -4.73 2.30
N THR A 18 -8.21 -5.79 2.86
CA THR A 18 -7.12 -6.49 2.18
C THR A 18 -7.53 -7.91 1.80
N VAL A 19 -7.58 -8.18 0.50
CA VAL A 19 -7.68 -9.53 -0.05
C VAL A 19 -6.26 -10.08 -0.16
N HIS A 20 -5.90 -10.93 0.79
CA HIS A 20 -4.52 -11.35 1.01
C HIS A 20 -4.33 -12.80 0.56
N ALA A 21 -3.27 -13.07 -0.19
CA ALA A 21 -2.78 -14.43 -0.44
C ALA A 21 -2.59 -15.17 0.90
N TYR A 22 -2.78 -16.49 0.95
CA TYR A 22 -2.44 -17.17 2.19
C TYR A 22 -0.92 -17.15 2.42
N THR A 23 -0.52 -17.28 3.67
CA THR A 23 0.90 -17.27 4.07
C THR A 23 1.20 -18.52 4.89
N ASP A 24 2.47 -18.80 5.15
CA ASP A 24 2.91 -19.91 6.01
C ASP A 24 2.30 -19.91 7.44
N ASP A 25 1.79 -18.77 7.92
CA ASP A 25 0.99 -18.66 9.16
C ASP A 25 -0.32 -19.47 9.14
N GLN A 26 -0.82 -19.90 7.97
CA GLN A 26 -2.07 -20.68 7.88
C GLN A 26 -1.82 -22.17 7.63
N ASN A 27 -2.68 -22.99 8.23
CA ASN A 27 -2.58 -24.43 8.09
C ASN A 27 -3.07 -24.91 6.71
N LEU A 28 -2.37 -25.91 6.15
CA LEU A 28 -2.77 -26.56 4.89
C LEU A 28 -4.03 -27.42 5.05
N HIS A 29 -4.19 -28.07 6.19
CA HIS A 29 -5.38 -28.81 6.62
C HIS A 29 -5.92 -28.20 7.91
N ASP A 30 -7.17 -28.52 8.27
CA ASP A 30 -7.75 -28.03 9.52
C ASP A 30 -6.92 -28.52 10.73
N ASN A 31 -6.33 -27.59 11.48
CA ASN A 31 -5.45 -27.87 12.62
C ASN A 31 -5.50 -26.73 13.66
N ILE A 32 -4.94 -26.96 14.85
CA ILE A 32 -4.89 -26.01 15.96
C ILE A 32 -4.09 -24.77 15.53
N HIS A 33 -4.65 -23.60 15.84
CA HIS A 33 -4.00 -22.32 15.60
C HIS A 33 -4.48 -21.30 16.65
N SER A 34 -3.63 -20.36 17.05
CA SER A 34 -3.94 -19.34 18.07
C SER A 34 -5.12 -18.44 17.69
N LYS A 35 -5.33 -18.26 16.38
CA LYS A 35 -6.50 -17.61 15.77
C LYS A 35 -7.38 -18.69 15.15
N GLU A 36 -8.55 -18.93 15.74
CA GLU A 36 -9.44 -20.04 15.40
C GLU A 36 -9.72 -20.17 13.89
N ARG A 37 -10.09 -19.06 13.23
CA ARG A 37 -10.40 -19.08 11.79
C ARG A 37 -9.20 -19.41 10.89
N ARG A 38 -7.97 -19.09 11.32
CA ARG A 38 -6.73 -19.40 10.57
C ARG A 38 -6.27 -20.84 10.74
N GLY A 39 -6.86 -21.57 11.69
CA GLY A 39 -6.64 -23.00 11.83
C GLY A 39 -7.30 -23.83 10.72
N ARG A 40 -8.24 -23.24 9.98
CA ARG A 40 -8.92 -23.88 8.84
C ARG A 40 -8.01 -23.90 7.61
N SER A 41 -8.15 -24.94 6.81
CA SER A 41 -7.37 -25.20 5.58
C SER A 41 -7.35 -23.98 4.65
N ALA A 42 -6.18 -23.37 4.49
CA ALA A 42 -5.98 -22.16 3.68
C ALA A 42 -6.36 -22.35 2.20
N PRO A 43 -6.01 -23.48 1.53
CA PRO A 43 -6.33 -23.68 0.12
C PRO A 43 -7.82 -23.83 -0.18
N LEU A 44 -8.66 -24.05 0.84
CA LEU A 44 -10.08 -24.38 0.67
C LEU A 44 -11.03 -23.29 1.16
N ASN A 45 -10.52 -22.23 1.81
CA ASN A 45 -11.37 -21.28 2.52
C ASN A 45 -10.99 -19.82 2.25
N MET A 46 -12.02 -18.97 2.25
CA MET A 46 -11.87 -17.54 2.45
C MET A 46 -11.98 -17.22 3.93
N VAL A 47 -10.95 -16.62 4.52
CA VAL A 47 -10.82 -16.46 5.97
C VAL A 47 -10.82 -14.98 6.35
N LEU A 48 -11.90 -14.53 7.00
CA LEU A 48 -12.00 -13.18 7.55
C LEU A 48 -11.16 -13.03 8.81
N THR A 49 -10.28 -12.02 8.82
CA THR A 49 -9.39 -11.69 9.94
C THR A 49 -9.32 -10.19 10.16
N GLU A 50 -9.23 -9.78 11.43
CA GLU A 50 -8.98 -8.38 11.77
C GLU A 50 -7.60 -7.94 11.25
N SER A 51 -7.55 -6.75 10.65
CA SER A 51 -6.33 -6.19 10.10
C SER A 51 -5.71 -5.20 11.09
N ASN A 52 -4.45 -5.46 11.47
CA ASN A 52 -3.66 -4.52 12.28
C ASN A 52 -3.10 -3.34 11.46
N ALA A 53 -3.38 -3.30 10.15
CA ALA A 53 -2.81 -2.30 9.27
C ALA A 53 -3.33 -0.88 9.58
N THR A 54 -4.60 -0.72 9.96
CA THR A 54 -5.20 0.58 10.29
C THR A 54 -4.57 1.23 11.52
N SER A 55 -4.34 0.46 12.59
CA SER A 55 -3.65 0.95 13.79
C SER A 55 -2.20 1.37 13.49
N SER A 56 -1.53 0.64 12.59
CA SER A 56 -0.18 0.97 12.13
C SER A 56 -0.16 2.23 11.26
N ILE A 57 -1.16 2.40 10.38
CA ILE A 57 -1.31 3.61 9.57
C ILE A 57 -1.51 4.83 10.47
N GLY A 58 -2.35 4.76 11.51
CA GLY A 58 -2.52 5.88 12.44
C GLY A 58 -1.23 6.29 13.18
N LYS A 59 -0.29 5.37 13.39
CA LYS A 59 1.04 5.69 13.96
C LYS A 59 1.98 6.33 12.93
N LEU A 60 1.92 5.88 11.68
CA LEU A 60 2.78 6.36 10.59
C LEU A 60 2.30 7.69 10.01
N LEU A 61 0.99 7.86 9.91
CA LEU A 61 0.27 9.01 9.38
C LEU A 61 -0.72 9.51 10.45
N PRO A 62 -0.26 10.29 11.44
CA PRO A 62 -1.09 10.78 12.53
C PRO A 62 -2.32 11.56 12.06
N GLU A 63 -2.25 12.21 10.91
CA GLU A 63 -3.36 12.92 10.26
C GLU A 63 -4.53 12.01 9.83
N LEU A 64 -4.29 10.70 9.77
CA LEU A 64 -5.27 9.65 9.48
C LEU A 64 -5.68 8.84 10.72
N ALA A 65 -5.14 9.16 11.90
CA ALA A 65 -5.47 8.46 13.13
C ALA A 65 -6.98 8.57 13.43
N GLY A 66 -7.64 7.42 13.65
CA GLY A 66 -9.08 7.35 13.90
C GLY A 66 -9.97 7.56 12.68
N LYS A 67 -9.42 7.87 11.50
CA LYS A 67 -10.19 8.08 10.26
C LYS A 67 -10.40 6.81 9.44
N LEU A 68 -9.63 5.75 9.72
CA LEU A 68 -9.62 4.53 8.92
C LEU A 68 -10.10 3.33 9.72
N THR A 69 -11.03 2.60 9.13
CA THR A 69 -11.40 1.24 9.55
C THR A 69 -10.81 0.23 8.56
N GLY A 70 -10.77 -1.05 8.93
CA GLY A 70 -10.25 -2.03 7.99
C GLY A 70 -10.29 -3.46 8.48
N ASN A 71 -10.34 -4.36 7.51
CA ASN A 71 -10.43 -5.79 7.68
C ASN A 71 -9.55 -6.48 6.63
N SER A 72 -9.40 -7.80 6.77
CA SER A 72 -8.73 -8.60 5.77
C SER A 72 -9.47 -9.90 5.51
N ILE A 73 -9.53 -10.26 4.24
CA ILE A 73 -9.93 -11.59 3.76
C ILE A 73 -8.67 -12.30 3.28
N ARG A 74 -8.40 -13.49 3.78
CA ARG A 74 -7.39 -14.36 3.19
C ARG A 74 -8.03 -15.29 2.17
N VAL A 75 -7.41 -15.45 1.00
CA VAL A 75 -7.98 -16.20 -0.13
C VAL A 75 -7.00 -17.26 -0.64
N PRO A 76 -7.48 -18.34 -1.30
CA PRO A 76 -6.65 -19.48 -1.70
C PRO A 76 -5.82 -19.19 -2.96
N VAL A 77 -4.99 -18.14 -2.91
CA VAL A 77 -3.98 -17.81 -3.92
C VAL A 77 -2.60 -17.81 -3.26
N PRO A 78 -1.55 -18.30 -3.95
CA PRO A 78 -0.24 -18.53 -3.33
C PRO A 78 0.57 -17.26 -3.12
N ASN A 79 0.38 -16.24 -3.96
CA ASN A 79 1.05 -14.95 -3.85
C ASN A 79 0.22 -13.89 -4.57
N VAL A 80 0.64 -12.63 -4.39
CA VAL A 80 -0.02 -11.41 -4.80
C VAL A 80 -1.32 -11.21 -4.06
N SER A 81 -1.38 -10.04 -3.43
CA SER A 81 -2.49 -9.59 -2.62
C SER A 81 -3.00 -8.26 -3.19
N MET A 82 -4.16 -7.83 -2.70
CA MET A 82 -4.80 -6.61 -3.12
C MET A 82 -5.33 -5.85 -1.92
N ALA A 83 -5.09 -4.54 -1.90
CA ALA A 83 -5.70 -3.61 -0.96
C ALA A 83 -6.80 -2.84 -1.69
N ILE A 84 -7.99 -2.83 -1.11
CA ILE A 84 -9.15 -2.06 -1.55
C ILE A 84 -9.26 -0.88 -0.60
N LEU A 85 -9.07 0.33 -1.13
CA LEU A 85 -9.13 1.57 -0.38
C LEU A 85 -10.41 2.30 -0.74
N HIS A 86 -11.43 2.22 0.11
CA HIS A 86 -12.64 3.01 -0.03
C HIS A 86 -12.50 4.28 0.81
N LEU A 87 -12.39 5.43 0.16
CA LEU A 87 -12.01 6.70 0.77
C LEU A 87 -13.08 7.75 0.50
N THR A 88 -13.44 8.50 1.53
CA THR A 88 -14.22 9.74 1.41
C THR A 88 -13.25 10.92 1.41
N LEU A 89 -13.23 11.67 0.31
CA LEU A 89 -12.38 12.83 0.11
C LEU A 89 -13.06 14.13 0.59
N GLU A 90 -12.29 15.21 0.70
CA GLU A 90 -12.82 16.53 1.09
C GLU A 90 -13.74 17.13 0.03
N GLN A 91 -13.39 16.95 -1.25
CA GLN A 91 -14.11 17.49 -2.40
C GLN A 91 -14.46 16.40 -3.42
N GLU A 92 -15.33 16.74 -4.36
CA GLU A 92 -15.68 15.86 -5.46
C GLU A 92 -14.60 15.89 -6.52
N HIS A 93 -14.27 14.73 -7.06
CA HIS A 93 -13.24 14.56 -8.08
C HIS A 93 -13.73 13.65 -9.19
N THR A 94 -13.02 13.64 -10.32
CA THR A 94 -13.29 12.70 -11.41
C THR A 94 -12.33 11.52 -11.35
N ARG A 95 -12.72 10.40 -11.96
CA ARG A 95 -11.86 9.23 -12.12
C ARG A 95 -10.59 9.58 -12.88
N GLU A 96 -10.70 10.42 -13.91
CA GLU A 96 -9.59 10.88 -14.73
C GLU A 96 -8.59 11.69 -13.92
N GLU A 97 -9.06 12.61 -13.07
CA GLU A 97 -8.19 13.41 -12.19
C GLU A 97 -7.41 12.53 -11.22
N VAL A 98 -8.09 11.60 -10.55
CA VAL A 98 -7.47 10.69 -9.57
C VAL A 98 -6.46 9.77 -10.25
N ASN A 99 -6.81 9.20 -11.40
CA ASN A 99 -5.93 8.31 -12.16
C ASN A 99 -4.71 9.04 -12.72
N GLU A 100 -4.88 10.24 -13.28
CA GLU A 100 -3.76 11.00 -13.83
C GLU A 100 -2.80 11.45 -12.72
N PHE A 101 -3.33 11.86 -11.56
CA PHE A 101 -2.50 12.14 -10.39
C PHE A 101 -1.70 10.92 -9.93
N LEU A 102 -2.34 9.75 -9.80
CA LEU A 102 -1.65 8.52 -9.36
C LEU A 102 -0.65 8.00 -10.40
N ARG A 103 -0.89 8.24 -11.68
CA ARG A 103 0.06 7.99 -12.78
C ARG A 103 1.26 8.92 -12.69
N ASP A 104 1.04 10.21 -12.47
CA ASP A 104 2.13 11.16 -12.28
C ASP A 104 2.98 10.81 -11.04
N VAL A 105 2.33 10.41 -9.94
CA VAL A 105 3.01 9.91 -8.75
C VAL A 105 3.89 8.68 -9.05
N SER A 106 3.43 7.75 -9.89
CA SER A 106 4.21 6.55 -10.22
C SER A 106 5.40 6.82 -11.14
N LEU A 107 5.35 7.90 -11.94
CA LEU A 107 6.38 8.21 -12.93
C LEU A 107 7.35 9.31 -12.49
N ASN A 108 6.82 10.37 -11.87
CA ASN A 108 7.49 11.67 -11.72
C ASN A 108 7.61 12.13 -10.26
N SER A 109 7.34 11.28 -9.26
CA SER A 109 7.50 11.63 -7.84
C SER A 109 8.61 10.82 -7.15
N SER A 110 8.94 11.16 -5.90
CA SER A 110 9.88 10.33 -5.13
C SER A 110 9.36 8.91 -4.86
N MET A 111 8.04 8.72 -5.02
CA MET A 111 7.36 7.44 -4.86
C MET A 111 7.45 6.54 -6.10
N GLN A 112 8.11 6.97 -7.19
CA GLN A 112 8.22 6.19 -8.44
C GLN A 112 8.79 4.76 -8.25
N ARG A 113 9.57 4.52 -7.18
CA ARG A 113 10.12 3.19 -6.85
C ARG A 113 9.26 2.38 -5.87
N GLN A 114 8.11 2.93 -5.48
CA GLN A 114 7.21 2.38 -4.47
C GLN A 114 5.80 2.18 -5.00
N ILE A 115 5.31 3.10 -5.83
CA ILE A 115 3.96 3.08 -6.38
C ILE A 115 4.10 2.78 -7.86
N GLY A 116 3.59 1.62 -8.26
CA GLY A 116 3.33 1.28 -9.66
C GLY A 116 1.94 1.75 -10.08
N PHE A 117 1.70 1.78 -11.38
CA PHE A 117 0.40 2.13 -11.96
C PHE A 117 0.17 1.29 -13.22
N THR A 118 -0.99 0.68 -13.36
CA THR A 118 -1.35 -0.10 -14.54
C THR A 118 -2.59 0.46 -15.25
N VAL A 119 -2.52 0.46 -16.58
CA VAL A 119 -3.60 0.83 -17.51
C VAL A 119 -4.15 -0.38 -18.28
N SER A 120 -3.65 -1.58 -17.98
CA SER A 120 -4.18 -2.79 -18.62
C SER A 120 -5.51 -3.17 -17.97
N ASN A 121 -6.48 -3.58 -18.79
CA ASN A 121 -7.75 -4.15 -18.37
C ASN A 121 -7.72 -5.69 -18.31
N GLU A 122 -6.61 -6.32 -18.70
CA GLU A 122 -6.47 -7.78 -18.78
C GLU A 122 -5.67 -8.37 -17.61
N VAL A 123 -5.04 -7.52 -16.80
CA VAL A 123 -4.17 -7.95 -15.70
C VAL A 123 -4.95 -8.65 -14.59
N VAL A 124 -4.33 -9.69 -14.06
CA VAL A 124 -4.79 -10.45 -12.89
C VAL A 124 -3.66 -10.60 -11.87
N SER A 125 -3.97 -11.15 -10.69
CA SER A 125 -3.00 -11.27 -9.58
C SER A 125 -1.65 -11.87 -10.00
N SER A 126 -1.62 -12.94 -10.80
CA SER A 126 -0.38 -13.61 -11.20
C SER A 126 0.56 -12.75 -12.04
N ASP A 127 0.04 -11.74 -12.73
CA ASP A 127 0.86 -10.86 -13.59
C ASP A 127 1.76 -9.92 -12.77
N PHE A 128 1.48 -9.78 -11.47
CA PHE A 128 2.27 -8.96 -10.55
C PHE A 128 3.27 -9.75 -9.70
N ILE A 129 3.41 -11.07 -9.94
CA ILE A 129 4.43 -11.88 -9.25
C ILE A 129 5.83 -11.36 -9.66
N GLY A 130 6.65 -11.04 -8.66
CA GLY A 130 7.98 -10.47 -8.89
C GLY A 130 7.98 -8.96 -9.17
N ASP A 131 6.85 -8.27 -9.00
CA ASP A 131 6.85 -6.81 -9.07
C ASP A 131 7.58 -6.18 -7.87
N ARG A 132 8.40 -5.16 -8.15
CA ARG A 132 9.29 -4.52 -7.16
C ARG A 132 8.64 -3.38 -6.37
N HIS A 133 7.48 -2.91 -6.81
CA HIS A 133 6.77 -1.82 -6.17
C HIS A 133 6.14 -2.30 -4.85
N ALA A 134 5.92 -1.37 -3.93
CA ALA A 134 5.18 -1.64 -2.70
C ALA A 134 3.68 -1.82 -2.96
N GLY A 135 3.18 -1.23 -4.04
CA GLY A 135 1.84 -1.47 -4.54
C GLY A 135 1.64 -0.85 -5.92
N ILE A 136 0.77 -1.45 -6.72
CA ILE A 136 0.45 -1.06 -8.09
C ILE A 136 -1.02 -0.65 -8.14
N VAL A 137 -1.30 0.61 -8.46
CA VAL A 137 -2.68 1.09 -8.62
C VAL A 137 -3.25 0.59 -9.92
N ASP A 138 -4.44 -0.01 -9.84
CA ASP A 138 -5.22 -0.40 -11.00
C ASP A 138 -6.14 0.75 -11.44
N SER A 139 -5.79 1.37 -12.57
CA SER A 139 -6.53 2.52 -13.09
C SER A 139 -7.90 2.13 -13.65
N HIS A 140 -8.05 0.88 -14.11
CA HIS A 140 -9.30 0.38 -14.68
C HIS A 140 -10.32 0.08 -13.59
N ALA A 141 -9.86 -0.42 -12.45
CA ALA A 141 -10.70 -0.72 -11.29
C ALA A 141 -11.03 0.52 -10.42
N THR A 142 -10.42 1.68 -10.67
CA THR A 142 -10.66 2.90 -9.88
C THR A 142 -12.10 3.40 -10.03
N ILE A 143 -12.85 3.46 -8.94
CA ILE A 143 -14.24 3.97 -8.95
C ILE A 143 -14.26 5.33 -8.28
N VAL A 144 -14.93 6.31 -8.89
CA VAL A 144 -15.16 7.62 -8.28
C VAL A 144 -16.63 7.97 -8.41
N ASP A 145 -17.25 8.31 -7.29
CA ASP A 145 -18.65 8.73 -7.19
C ASP A 145 -18.77 9.92 -6.22
N GLY A 146 -18.84 11.12 -6.78
CA GLY A 146 -18.76 12.37 -6.03
C GLY A 146 -17.48 12.46 -5.19
N ARG A 147 -17.64 12.43 -3.87
CA ARG A 147 -16.52 12.46 -2.91
C ARG A 147 -15.98 11.08 -2.54
N GLN A 148 -16.61 10.00 -2.99
CA GLN A 148 -16.17 8.64 -2.70
C GLN A 148 -15.22 8.17 -3.79
N VAL A 149 -14.11 7.56 -3.38
CA VAL A 149 -13.12 6.97 -4.27
C VAL A 149 -12.80 5.57 -3.78
N VAL A 150 -12.88 4.58 -4.67
CA VAL A 150 -12.41 3.21 -4.44
C VAL A 150 -11.17 3.00 -5.29
N LEU A 151 -10.04 2.74 -4.65
CA LEU A 151 -8.80 2.36 -5.31
C LEU A 151 -8.49 0.89 -5.05
N TYR A 152 -8.08 0.18 -6.10
CA TYR A 152 -7.57 -1.18 -6.02
C TYR A 152 -6.06 -1.13 -6.21
N VAL A 153 -5.33 -1.69 -5.25
CA VAL A 153 -3.87 -1.65 -5.22
C VAL A 153 -3.35 -3.08 -5.09
N TRP A 154 -2.81 -3.61 -6.17
CA TRP A 154 -2.10 -4.89 -6.20
C TRP A 154 -0.77 -4.78 -5.46
N TYR A 155 -0.30 -5.86 -4.85
CA TYR A 155 1.06 -5.94 -4.35
C TYR A 155 1.51 -7.40 -4.23
N ASP A 156 2.72 -7.68 -4.68
CA ASP A 156 3.43 -8.90 -4.31
C ASP A 156 3.84 -8.77 -2.83
N ASN A 157 3.16 -9.53 -1.97
CA ASN A 157 3.36 -9.48 -0.52
C ASN A 157 4.72 -10.04 -0.07
N GLU A 158 5.46 -10.72 -0.94
CA GLU A 158 6.78 -11.27 -0.63
C GLU A 158 7.88 -10.43 -1.29
N PHE A 159 7.89 -10.37 -2.62
CA PHE A 159 8.99 -9.77 -3.38
C PHE A 159 8.94 -8.25 -3.32
N GLY A 160 7.75 -7.66 -3.45
CA GLY A 160 7.53 -6.22 -3.33
C GLY A 160 7.97 -5.72 -1.95
N TYR A 161 7.57 -6.42 -0.88
CA TYR A 161 7.99 -6.13 0.50
C TYR A 161 9.51 -6.26 0.68
N THR A 162 10.11 -7.34 0.18
CA THR A 162 11.57 -7.57 0.23
C THR A 162 12.34 -6.43 -0.43
N CYS A 163 11.89 -5.96 -1.59
CA CYS A 163 12.48 -4.80 -2.26
C CYS A 163 12.42 -3.53 -1.39
N GLN A 164 11.35 -3.33 -0.60
CA GLN A 164 11.26 -2.19 0.31
C GLN A 164 12.25 -2.31 1.47
N VAL A 165 12.40 -3.52 2.05
CA VAL A 165 13.34 -3.79 3.14
C VAL A 165 14.78 -3.53 2.68
N VAL A 166 15.16 -4.05 1.51
CA VAL A 166 16.48 -3.78 0.93
C VAL A 166 16.71 -2.29 0.73
N ARG A 167 15.69 -1.54 0.27
CA ARG A 167 15.81 -0.09 0.11
C ARG A 167 16.02 0.63 1.45
N VAL A 168 15.33 0.21 2.50
CA VAL A 168 15.55 0.75 3.85
C VAL A 168 16.98 0.44 4.32
N GLY A 169 17.46 -0.79 4.13
CA GLY A 169 18.83 -1.18 4.45
C GLY A 169 19.87 -0.35 3.71
N GLN A 170 19.70 -0.15 2.39
CA GLN A 170 20.56 0.73 1.59
C GLN A 170 20.57 2.16 2.12
N LYS A 171 19.39 2.70 2.47
CA LYS A 171 19.26 4.05 3.05
C LYS A 171 19.99 4.16 4.40
N MET A 172 19.88 3.15 5.26
CA MET A 172 20.55 3.11 6.56
C MET A 172 22.08 3.00 6.41
N ALA A 173 22.55 2.26 5.41
CA ALA A 173 23.97 2.13 5.09
C ALA A 173 24.56 3.33 4.35
N GLY A 174 23.76 4.36 4.03
CA GLY A 174 24.22 5.52 3.27
C GLY A 174 24.53 5.23 1.80
N ILE A 175 24.09 4.08 1.29
CA ILE A 175 24.33 3.66 -0.08
C ILE A 175 23.45 4.51 -1.01
N GLN A 176 24.11 5.26 -1.90
CA GLN A 176 23.46 6.05 -2.94
C GLN A 176 23.90 5.52 -4.30
N TYR A 177 22.93 5.20 -5.15
CA TYR A 177 23.16 4.87 -6.55
C TYR A 177 22.60 5.98 -7.42
N PRO A 178 23.23 6.27 -8.57
CA PRO A 178 22.62 7.15 -9.56
C PRO A 178 21.29 6.55 -10.01
N VAL A 179 20.21 7.33 -9.90
CA VAL A 179 18.88 6.96 -10.40
C VAL A 179 18.68 7.70 -11.71
N ILE A 180 18.31 6.97 -12.76
CA ILE A 180 17.97 7.54 -14.06
C ILE A 180 16.54 7.11 -14.41
N PRO A 181 15.61 8.05 -14.63
CA PRO A 181 15.78 9.50 -14.52
C PRO A 181 16.08 9.95 -13.07
N ALA A 182 16.74 11.10 -12.93
CA ALA A 182 17.06 11.67 -11.63
C ALA A 182 15.77 11.92 -10.84
N ARG A 183 15.81 11.66 -9.52
CA ARG A 183 14.64 11.90 -8.68
C ARG A 183 14.32 13.40 -8.65
N PRO A 184 13.03 13.78 -8.62
CA PRO A 184 12.63 15.16 -8.37
C PRO A 184 13.20 15.61 -7.02
N VAL A 185 13.83 16.78 -7.00
CA VAL A 185 14.56 17.33 -5.83
C VAL A 185 13.61 17.75 -4.70
N ASN A 186 12.33 17.98 -5.00
CA ASN A 186 11.32 18.47 -4.05
C ASN A 186 10.15 17.48 -3.93
N ASP A 187 10.32 16.41 -3.14
CA ASP A 187 9.17 15.64 -2.67
C ASP A 187 9.00 15.86 -1.15
N PRO A 188 7.90 16.51 -0.71
CA PRO A 188 7.63 16.79 0.69
C PRO A 188 7.74 15.56 1.61
N ALA A 189 7.47 14.35 1.09
CA ALA A 189 7.52 13.11 1.85
C ALA A 189 8.95 12.67 2.21
N VAL A 190 9.95 12.98 1.37
CA VAL A 190 11.36 12.65 1.63
C VAL A 190 11.97 13.65 2.61
N ASP A 191 11.64 14.92 2.46
CA ASP A 191 12.11 16.00 3.33
C ASP A 191 11.56 15.90 4.76
N ALA A 192 10.31 15.48 4.92
CA ALA A 192 9.72 15.25 6.23
C ALA A 192 10.44 14.12 6.99
N ALA A 193 10.79 13.03 6.31
CA ALA A 193 11.53 11.92 6.92
C ALA A 193 12.99 12.29 7.23
N ALA A 194 13.65 13.06 6.35
CA ALA A 194 15.02 13.54 6.58
C ALA A 194 15.10 14.52 7.77
N LYS A 195 14.16 15.47 7.86
CA LYS A 195 14.05 16.40 9.00
C LYS A 195 13.75 15.68 10.32
N LYS A 196 12.90 14.65 10.30
CA LYS A 196 12.56 13.86 11.50
C LYS A 196 13.77 13.07 12.00
N VAL A 197 14.54 12.43 11.12
CA VAL A 197 15.79 11.71 11.48
C VAL A 197 16.86 12.69 12.00
N ALA A 198 17.00 13.87 11.39
CA ALA A 198 17.91 14.91 11.87
C ALA A 198 17.51 15.42 13.27
N SER A 199 16.21 15.60 13.53
CA SER A 199 15.69 16.02 14.84
C SER A 199 15.90 14.99 15.96
N ILE A 200 15.90 13.70 15.61
CA ILE A 200 16.16 12.61 16.57
C ILE A 200 17.65 12.59 16.92
N LYS A 201 18.54 12.74 15.93
CA LYS A 201 19.99 12.85 16.17
C LYS A 201 20.38 14.09 16.98
N ALA A 202 19.68 15.20 16.80
CA ALA A 202 19.90 16.43 17.55
C ALA A 202 19.38 16.41 19.00
N ARG A 203 18.54 15.42 19.35
CA ARG A 203 18.05 15.21 20.73
C ARG A 203 18.82 14.11 21.48
N SER A 204 19.70 13.40 20.79
CA SER A 204 20.56 12.33 21.34
C SER A 204 22.04 12.74 21.43
N ALA A 205 22.33 14.02 21.25
CA ALA A 205 23.63 14.66 21.46
C ALA A 205 23.44 15.80 22.47
#